data_AF-W1DGP5-F1
#
_entry.id   AF-W1DGP5-F1
#
_cell.length_a   1.000
_cell.length_b   1.000
_cell.length_c   1.000
_cell.angle_alpha   90.00
_cell.angle_beta   90.00
_cell.angle_gamma   90.00
#
_symmetry.space_group_name_H-M   'P 1'
#
loop_
_entity.id
_entity.type
_entity.pdbx_description
1 polymer ?
#
loop_
_entity_poly.entity_id
_entity_poly.type
_entity_poly.pdbx_seq_one_letter_code
_entity_poly.pdbx_strand_id
1 'polypeptide(L)'
;MAVKFHILLLNGPNINMLGTREPEKYGPLTLAEIVNRLTSEAAALNVSLDHLQSNAEHALIDRIHQAKDNVDYILINPAAFTHTSVAIRDALLAVNIPFIEIHLSNVYAREPFRQHSYLSDVAAGVICGLGADGYSYALQTAVKTPVTITLNKEYGTHSWIFVRLKN
;
A
#
# COMPACT_ATOMS: atom_id res chain seq x y z
N MET A 1 -5.17 10.21 -24.44
CA MET A 1 -5.12 10.73 -23.05
C MET A 1 -3.84 10.19 -22.42
N ALA A 2 -3.09 11.00 -21.67
CA ALA A 2 -1.91 10.49 -20.97
C ALA A 2 -2.34 9.42 -19.96
N VAL A 3 -1.59 8.32 -19.87
CA VAL A 3 -1.83 7.29 -18.85
C VAL A 3 -1.59 7.93 -17.49
N LYS A 4 -2.63 7.93 -16.64
CA LYS A 4 -2.60 8.52 -15.30
C LYS A 4 -2.04 7.47 -14.34
N PHE A 5 -1.02 7.81 -13.55
CA PHE A 5 -0.48 6.92 -12.53
C PHE A 5 -1.61 6.49 -11.58
N HIS A 6 -1.73 5.19 -11.32
CA HIS A 6 -2.83 4.59 -10.58
C HIS A 6 -2.34 3.89 -9.33
N ILE A 7 -2.85 4.32 -8.18
CA ILE A 7 -2.53 3.77 -6.87
C ILE A 7 -3.76 3.09 -6.29
N LEU A 8 -3.55 1.93 -5.66
CA LEU A 8 -4.55 1.24 -4.87
C LEU A 8 -4.24 1.39 -3.38
N LEU A 9 -5.20 1.92 -2.62
CA LEU A 9 -5.18 1.93 -1.17
C LEU A 9 -5.95 0.73 -0.60
N LEU A 10 -5.28 -0.08 0.22
CA LEU A 10 -5.87 -1.22 0.93
C LEU A 10 -5.82 -1.00 2.44
N ASN A 11 -6.95 -1.24 3.10
CA ASN A 11 -7.06 -1.23 4.55
C ASN A 11 -7.59 -2.58 5.06
N GLY A 12 -6.87 -3.14 6.01
CA GLY A 12 -7.15 -4.44 6.61
C GLY A 12 -8.26 -4.39 7.67
N PRO A 13 -8.32 -5.44 8.52
CA PRO A 13 -9.40 -5.62 9.46
C PRO A 13 -9.41 -4.56 10.56
N ASN A 14 -10.61 -4.22 11.02
CA ASN A 14 -10.94 -3.26 12.07
C ASN A 14 -10.61 -1.79 11.76
N ILE A 15 -9.99 -1.47 10.62
CA ILE A 15 -9.73 -0.07 10.24
C ILE A 15 -11.04 0.71 9.99
N ASN A 16 -12.13 0.03 9.65
CA ASN A 16 -13.47 0.64 9.60
C ASN A 16 -13.98 1.17 10.95
N MET A 17 -13.36 0.78 12.07
CA MET A 17 -13.77 1.21 13.42
C MET A 17 -13.10 2.52 13.86
N LEU A 18 -12.24 3.12 13.03
CA LEU A 18 -11.62 4.43 13.31
C LEU A 18 -12.68 5.52 13.57
N GLY A 19 -12.38 6.44 14.50
CA GLY A 19 -13.29 7.48 14.95
C GLY A 19 -14.38 7.02 15.93
N THR A 20 -14.61 5.72 16.09
CA THR A 20 -15.60 5.18 17.04
C THR A 20 -14.99 4.40 18.21
N ARG A 21 -13.78 3.86 18.04
CA ARG A 21 -13.08 3.04 19.04
C ARG A 21 -11.72 3.65 19.41
N GLU A 22 -11.46 3.74 20.72
CA GLU A 22 -10.17 4.20 21.29
C GLU A 22 -9.60 5.47 20.62
N PRO A 23 -10.39 6.58 20.53
CA PRO A 23 -9.99 7.78 19.79
C PRO A 23 -8.71 8.42 20.34
N GLU A 24 -8.41 8.23 21.62
CA GLU A 24 -7.15 8.68 22.24
C GLU A 24 -5.91 8.00 21.65
N LYS A 25 -6.06 6.79 21.10
CA LYS A 25 -4.95 5.98 20.56
C LYS A 25 -4.77 6.11 19.04
N TYR A 26 -5.88 6.23 18.31
CA TYR A 26 -5.87 6.24 16.84
C TYR A 26 -6.25 7.59 16.23
N GLY A 27 -6.59 8.57 17.06
CA GLY A 27 -7.08 9.87 16.65
C GLY A 27 -8.59 9.89 16.39
N PRO A 28 -9.17 11.09 16.23
CA PRO A 28 -10.61 11.25 16.03
C PRO A 28 -11.07 10.96 14.60
N LEU A 29 -10.15 10.85 13.64
CA LEU A 29 -10.49 10.72 12.22
C LEU A 29 -11.08 9.35 11.91
N THR A 30 -12.18 9.35 11.18
CA THR A 30 -12.76 8.16 10.58
C THR A 30 -11.96 7.72 9.35
N LEU A 31 -12.07 6.45 8.96
CA LEU A 31 -11.47 5.96 7.72
C LEU A 31 -11.97 6.75 6.50
N ALA A 32 -13.26 7.10 6.46
CA ALA A 32 -13.84 7.86 5.36
C ALA A 32 -13.16 9.24 5.20
N GLU A 33 -12.89 9.93 6.32
CA GLU A 33 -12.18 11.22 6.28
C GLU A 33 -10.74 11.07 5.80
N ILE A 34 -10.02 10.04 6.25
CA ILE A 34 -8.65 9.75 5.81
C ILE A 34 -8.62 9.51 4.29
N VAL A 35 -9.51 8.65 3.79
CA VAL A 35 -9.61 8.32 2.37
C VAL A 35 -9.98 9.56 1.55
N ASN A 36 -10.97 10.35 1.97
CA ASN A 36 -11.38 11.56 1.25
C ASN A 36 -10.23 12.57 1.13
N ARG A 37 -9.46 12.77 2.20
CA ARG A 37 -8.27 13.64 2.18
C ARG A 37 -7.21 13.10 1.23
N LEU A 38 -6.92 11.81 1.29
CA LEU A 38 -5.90 11.17 0.45
C LEU A 38 -6.30 11.17 -1.03
N THR A 39 -7.57 10.96 -1.35
CA THR A 39 -8.11 11.06 -2.72
C THR A 39 -7.97 12.48 -3.26
N SER A 40 -8.22 13.50 -2.43
CA SER A 40 -8.04 14.90 -2.82
C SER A 40 -6.57 15.23 -3.07
N GLU A 41 -5.67 14.74 -2.23
CA GLU A 41 -4.22 14.89 -2.40
C GLU A 41 -3.73 14.18 -3.68
N ALA A 42 -4.17 12.94 -3.93
CA ALA A 42 -3.83 12.21 -5.14
C ALA A 42 -4.34 12.93 -6.40
N ALA A 43 -5.55 13.49 -6.37
CA ALA A 43 -6.09 14.28 -7.47
C ALA A 43 -5.22 15.51 -7.78
N ALA A 44 -4.75 16.22 -6.75
CA ALA A 44 -3.85 17.37 -6.90
C ALA A 44 -2.48 16.98 -7.51
N LEU A 45 -2.06 15.73 -7.33
CA LEU A 45 -0.84 15.15 -7.92
C LEU A 45 -1.07 14.51 -9.30
N ASN A 46 -2.26 14.64 -9.89
CA ASN A 46 -2.67 13.96 -11.12
C ASN A 46 -2.53 12.42 -11.04
N VAL A 47 -2.89 11.84 -9.90
CA VAL A 47 -2.90 10.39 -9.63
C VAL A 47 -4.35 9.90 -9.51
N SER A 48 -4.62 8.69 -10.01
CA SER A 48 -5.87 7.97 -9.71
C SER A 48 -5.68 7.18 -8.42
N LEU A 49 -6.67 7.23 -7.52
CA LEU A 49 -6.62 6.50 -6.26
C LEU A 49 -7.89 5.68 -6.08
N ASP A 50 -7.74 4.35 -6.14
CA ASP A 50 -8.76 3.41 -5.74
C ASP A 50 -8.60 3.05 -4.26
N HIS A 51 -9.69 2.69 -3.59
CA HIS A 51 -9.68 2.27 -2.20
C HIS A 51 -10.55 1.04 -1.95
N LEU A 52 -10.02 0.10 -1.16
CA LEU A 52 -10.81 -0.96 -0.54
C LEU A 52 -10.41 -1.12 0.92
N GLN A 53 -11.40 -1.27 1.80
CA GLN A 53 -11.23 -1.78 3.15
C GLN A 53 -11.97 -3.12 3.28
N SER A 54 -11.36 -4.09 3.94
CA SER A 54 -12.06 -5.33 4.27
C SER A 54 -11.58 -5.96 5.57
N ASN A 55 -12.52 -6.58 6.28
CA ASN A 55 -12.24 -7.48 7.40
C ASN A 55 -11.97 -8.93 6.95
N ALA A 56 -12.28 -9.24 5.69
CA ALA A 56 -12.08 -10.55 5.10
C ALA A 56 -10.76 -10.59 4.31
N GLU A 57 -9.87 -11.52 4.68
CA GLU A 57 -8.57 -11.71 4.03
C GLU A 57 -8.71 -11.98 2.53
N HIS A 58 -9.64 -12.86 2.13
CA HIS A 58 -9.86 -13.20 0.73
C HIS A 58 -10.22 -11.98 -0.12
N ALA A 59 -10.98 -11.02 0.40
CA ALA A 59 -11.38 -9.85 -0.36
C ALA A 59 -10.19 -8.91 -0.63
N LEU A 60 -9.22 -8.84 0.27
CA LEU A 60 -7.98 -8.11 0.05
C LEU A 60 -7.13 -8.81 -1.01
N ILE A 61 -7.00 -10.15 -0.92
CA ILE A 61 -6.27 -10.97 -1.90
C ILE A 61 -6.88 -10.83 -3.29
N ASP A 62 -8.20 -10.96 -3.42
CA ASP A 62 -8.91 -10.81 -4.70
C ASP A 62 -8.68 -9.42 -5.29
N ARG A 63 -8.72 -8.36 -4.46
CA ARG A 63 -8.47 -7.00 -4.92
C ARG A 63 -7.02 -6.76 -5.34
N ILE A 64 -6.06 -7.42 -4.68
CA ILE A 64 -4.64 -7.42 -5.09
C ILE A 64 -4.52 -8.08 -6.47
N HIS A 65 -5.11 -9.27 -6.67
CA HIS A 65 -5.08 -9.94 -7.97
C HIS A 65 -5.70 -9.10 -9.10
N GLN A 66 -6.83 -8.44 -8.83
CA GLN A 66 -7.50 -7.54 -9.78
C GLN A 66 -6.66 -6.29 -10.11
N ALA A 67 -5.73 -5.90 -9.24
CA ALA A 67 -4.85 -4.76 -9.44
C ALA A 67 -3.78 -5.03 -10.54
N LYS A 68 -3.51 -6.29 -10.84
CA LYS A 68 -2.52 -6.69 -11.83
C LYS A 68 -2.79 -5.99 -13.18
N ASP A 69 -1.72 -5.49 -13.78
CA ASP A 69 -1.68 -4.78 -15.07
C ASP A 69 -2.44 -3.43 -15.12
N ASN A 70 -3.16 -3.04 -14.06
CA ASN A 70 -3.99 -1.83 -14.04
C ASN A 70 -3.64 -0.84 -12.93
N VAL A 71 -2.76 -1.22 -11.99
CA VAL A 71 -2.33 -0.42 -10.84
C VAL A 71 -0.80 -0.39 -10.83
N ASP A 72 -0.24 0.80 -10.63
CA ASP A 72 1.20 1.04 -10.64
C ASP A 72 1.82 0.90 -9.24
N TYR A 73 1.04 1.10 -8.18
CA TYR A 73 1.53 1.08 -6.79
C TYR A 73 0.42 0.70 -5.78
N ILE A 74 0.78 0.02 -4.70
CA ILE A 74 -0.13 -0.28 -3.59
C ILE A 74 0.30 0.44 -2.31
N LEU A 75 -0.65 1.09 -1.64
CA LEU A 75 -0.51 1.55 -0.27
C LEU A 75 -1.35 0.62 0.60
N ILE A 76 -0.76 -0.03 1.61
CA ILE A 76 -1.49 -1.01 2.42
C ILE A 76 -1.29 -0.76 3.90
N ASN A 77 -2.39 -0.57 4.63
CA ASN A 77 -2.45 -0.78 6.06
C ASN A 77 -3.07 -2.17 6.33
N PRO A 78 -2.25 -3.22 6.48
CA PRO A 78 -2.73 -4.58 6.70
C PRO A 78 -3.37 -4.81 8.08
N ALA A 79 -3.25 -3.84 8.99
CA ALA A 79 -3.69 -3.95 10.38
C ALA A 79 -3.20 -5.27 11.03
N ALA A 80 -4.10 -6.05 11.62
CA ALA A 80 -3.75 -7.30 12.28
C ALA A 80 -3.15 -8.35 11.33
N PHE A 81 -3.52 -8.33 10.04
CA PHE A 81 -3.03 -9.33 9.09
C PHE A 81 -1.54 -9.21 8.79
N THR A 82 -0.89 -8.10 9.12
CA THR A 82 0.57 -8.01 8.95
C THR A 82 1.32 -9.07 9.75
N HIS A 83 0.78 -9.43 10.91
CA HIS A 83 1.41 -10.37 11.84
C HIS A 83 1.06 -11.84 11.54
N THR A 84 0.14 -12.10 10.61
CA THR A 84 -0.44 -13.45 10.45
C THR A 84 -0.56 -13.91 9.00
N SER A 85 -0.70 -13.01 8.04
CA SER A 85 -1.12 -13.35 6.68
C SER A 85 0.06 -13.56 5.73
N VAL A 86 0.49 -14.81 5.63
CA VAL A 86 1.35 -15.26 4.51
C VAL A 86 0.58 -15.20 3.18
N ALA A 87 -0.75 -15.39 3.20
CA ALA A 87 -1.56 -15.36 1.98
C ALA A 87 -1.58 -13.97 1.31
N ILE A 88 -1.67 -12.88 2.07
CA ILE A 88 -1.56 -11.51 1.53
C ILE A 88 -0.14 -11.24 1.02
N ARG A 89 0.89 -11.71 1.74
CA ARG A 89 2.30 -11.61 1.28
C ARG A 89 2.45 -12.24 -0.10
N ASP A 90 1.99 -13.48 -0.25
CA ASP A 90 2.14 -14.23 -1.50
C ASP A 90 1.32 -13.61 -2.64
N ALA A 91 0.14 -13.05 -2.34
CA ALA A 91 -0.66 -12.30 -3.33
C ALA A 91 0.07 -11.04 -3.84
N LEU A 92 0.71 -10.27 -2.94
CA LEU A 92 1.48 -9.08 -3.31
C LEU A 92 2.70 -9.46 -4.18
N LEU A 93 3.41 -10.53 -3.82
CA LEU A 93 4.53 -11.05 -4.62
C LEU A 93 4.08 -11.56 -6.00
N ALA A 94 2.91 -12.21 -6.07
CA ALA A 94 2.40 -12.78 -7.32
C ALA A 94 2.02 -11.72 -8.37
N VAL A 95 1.54 -10.54 -7.93
CA VAL A 95 1.23 -9.43 -8.84
C VAL A 95 2.43 -8.55 -9.16
N ASN A 96 3.50 -8.63 -8.35
CA ASN A 96 4.75 -7.89 -8.52
C ASN A 96 4.54 -6.36 -8.66
N ILE A 97 3.59 -5.82 -7.90
CA ILE A 97 3.33 -4.38 -7.80
C ILE A 97 4.06 -3.87 -6.55
N PRO A 98 4.87 -2.80 -6.64
CA PRO A 98 5.54 -2.22 -5.48
C PRO A 98 4.50 -1.73 -4.45
N PHE A 99 4.83 -1.87 -3.16
CA PHE A 99 3.93 -1.41 -2.11
C PHE A 99 4.64 -0.81 -0.90
N ILE A 100 3.95 0.10 -0.21
CA ILE A 100 4.36 0.65 1.09
C ILE A 100 3.40 0.17 2.17
N GLU A 101 3.95 -0.36 3.26
CA GLU A 101 3.21 -0.77 4.44
C GLU A 101 3.00 0.43 5.39
N ILE A 102 1.78 0.59 5.88
CA ILE A 102 1.37 1.73 6.71
C ILE A 102 0.74 1.24 8.01
N HIS A 103 1.14 1.81 9.13
CA HIS A 103 0.51 1.61 10.43
C HIS A 103 0.23 2.93 11.12
N LEU A 104 -1.02 3.16 11.52
CA LEU A 104 -1.41 4.35 12.29
C LEU A 104 -0.63 4.46 13.61
N SER A 105 -0.55 3.36 14.35
CA SER A 105 0.16 3.28 15.64
C SER A 105 1.60 2.80 15.47
N ASN A 106 2.47 3.14 16.43
CA ASN A 106 3.81 2.57 16.49
C ASN A 106 3.73 1.09 16.91
N VAL A 107 3.91 0.17 15.96
CA VAL A 107 3.84 -1.28 16.21
C VAL A 107 4.96 -1.79 17.11
N TYR A 108 6.12 -1.11 17.13
CA TYR A 108 7.27 -1.46 17.95
C TYR A 108 7.11 -1.08 19.43
N ALA A 109 6.24 -0.11 19.73
CA ALA A 109 5.89 0.28 21.10
C ALA A 109 4.78 -0.60 21.72
N ARG A 110 4.36 -1.66 21.02
CA ARG A 110 3.28 -2.55 21.42
C ARG A 110 3.79 -3.93 21.80
N GLU A 111 2.87 -4.88 21.95
CA GLU A 111 3.18 -6.25 22.34
C GLU A 111 4.20 -6.90 21.40
N PRO A 112 5.11 -7.77 21.88
CA PRO A 112 6.19 -8.33 21.07
C PRO A 112 5.73 -9.03 19.77
N PHE A 113 4.57 -9.67 19.77
CA PHE A 113 4.03 -10.31 18.56
C PHE A 113 3.72 -9.33 17.43
N ARG A 114 3.61 -8.03 17.72
CA ARG A 114 3.38 -6.98 16.71
C ARG A 114 4.63 -6.45 16.06
N GLN A 115 5.80 -6.86 16.56
CA GLN A 115 7.09 -6.45 15.99
C GLN A 115 7.45 -7.29 14.76
N HIS A 116 6.78 -8.44 14.56
CA HIS A 116 6.93 -9.26 13.37
C HIS A 116 5.88 -8.91 12.31
N SER A 117 6.33 -8.72 11.07
CA SER A 117 5.48 -8.53 9.89
C SER A 117 5.91 -9.50 8.80
N TYR A 118 4.94 -10.13 8.14
CA TYR A 118 5.17 -10.94 6.94
C TYR A 118 5.32 -10.11 5.66
N LEU A 119 5.05 -8.80 5.73
CA LEU A 119 5.04 -7.89 4.59
C LEU A 119 6.27 -6.97 4.57
N SER A 120 6.78 -6.57 5.74
CA SER A 120 7.80 -5.53 5.84
C SER A 120 9.12 -5.86 5.13
N ASP A 121 9.48 -7.15 5.03
CA ASP A 121 10.71 -7.59 4.35
C ASP A 121 10.61 -7.53 2.82
N VAL A 122 9.40 -7.46 2.27
CA VAL A 122 9.13 -7.38 0.82
C VAL A 122 8.48 -6.06 0.40
N ALA A 123 8.22 -5.15 1.34
CA ALA A 123 7.72 -3.81 1.09
C ALA A 123 8.84 -2.89 0.58
N ALA A 124 8.50 -1.89 -0.24
CA ALA A 124 9.42 -0.82 -0.63
C ALA A 124 9.77 0.11 0.56
N GLY A 125 8.89 0.15 1.57
CA GLY A 125 9.10 0.88 2.81
C GLY A 125 7.97 0.63 3.80
N VAL A 126 8.22 0.98 5.06
CA VAL A 126 7.25 0.87 6.15
C VAL A 126 7.15 2.20 6.87
N ILE A 127 5.93 2.68 7.07
CA ILE A 127 5.64 3.90 7.84
C ILE A 127 4.76 3.49 9.02
N CYS A 128 5.22 3.70 10.25
CA CYS A 128 4.45 3.36 11.45
C CYS A 128 4.46 4.46 12.50
N GLY A 129 3.33 4.65 13.19
CA GLY A 129 3.25 5.53 14.36
C GLY A 129 3.10 7.02 14.07
N LEU A 130 2.84 7.38 12.81
CA LEU A 130 2.63 8.77 12.39
C LEU A 130 1.14 9.08 12.15
N GLY A 131 0.23 8.24 12.66
CA GLY A 131 -1.21 8.45 12.49
C GLY A 131 -1.62 8.52 11.02
N ALA A 132 -2.65 9.32 10.74
CA ALA A 132 -3.21 9.47 9.40
C ALA A 132 -2.22 10.09 8.39
N ASP A 133 -1.25 10.88 8.86
CA ASP A 133 -0.26 11.52 7.99
C ASP A 133 0.65 10.49 7.30
N GLY A 134 0.80 9.30 7.89
CA GLY A 134 1.52 8.19 7.28
C GLY A 134 0.97 7.79 5.90
N TYR A 135 -0.33 7.93 5.66
CA TYR A 135 -0.94 7.67 4.36
C TYR A 135 -0.50 8.72 3.31
N SER A 136 -0.45 9.99 3.71
CA SER A 136 0.01 11.10 2.85
C SER A 136 1.48 10.93 2.49
N TYR A 137 2.33 10.60 3.46
CA TYR A 137 3.75 10.32 3.22
C TYR A 137 3.96 9.14 2.27
N ALA A 138 3.16 8.08 2.40
CA ALA A 138 3.21 6.92 1.51
C ALA A 138 2.80 7.28 0.08
N LEU A 139 1.71 8.05 -0.09
CA LEU A 139 1.26 8.57 -1.39
C LEU A 139 2.35 9.42 -2.06
N GLN A 140 2.90 10.40 -1.36
CA GLN A 140 3.95 11.26 -1.89
C GLN A 140 5.21 10.48 -2.27
N THR A 141 5.55 9.44 -1.49
CA THR A 141 6.68 8.56 -1.79
C THR A 141 6.42 7.78 -3.06
N ALA A 142 5.27 7.10 -3.16
CA ALA A 142 4.88 6.33 -4.35
C ALA A 142 4.93 7.17 -5.66
N VAL A 143 4.50 8.43 -5.59
CA VAL A 143 4.53 9.37 -6.73
C VAL A 143 5.94 9.82 -7.10
N LYS A 144 6.85 9.95 -6.12
CA LYS A 144 8.25 10.37 -6.34
C LYS A 144 9.15 9.21 -6.77
N THR A 145 8.80 7.99 -6.41
CA THR A 145 9.50 6.76 -6.79
C THR A 145 8.65 5.89 -7.71
N PRO A 146 8.16 6.41 -8.86
CA PRO A 146 7.45 5.57 -9.80
C PRO A 146 8.44 4.52 -10.30
N VAL A 147 8.06 3.25 -10.23
CA VAL A 147 8.86 2.18 -10.82
C VAL A 147 8.98 2.50 -12.29
N THR A 148 10.21 2.84 -12.72
CA THR A 148 10.48 3.11 -14.12
C THR A 148 10.42 1.78 -14.84
N ILE A 149 9.26 1.44 -15.40
CA ILE A 149 9.18 0.41 -16.43
C ILE A 149 9.93 0.97 -17.63
N THR A 150 11.18 0.55 -17.79
CA THR A 150 11.95 0.88 -18.98
C THR A 150 11.35 0.06 -20.12
N LEU A 151 10.49 0.67 -20.93
CA LEU A 151 10.04 0.09 -22.19
C LEU A 151 11.23 0.09 -23.15
N ASN A 152 12.03 -0.98 -23.13
CA ASN A 152 12.99 -1.24 -24.19
C ASN A 152 12.19 -1.61 -25.45
N LYS A 153 12.03 -0.66 -26.39
CA LYS A 153 11.75 -1.01 -27.78
C LYS A 153 12.99 -1.69 -28.34
N GLU A 154 13.04 -3.02 -28.29
CA GLU A 154 14.09 -3.80 -28.97
C GLU A 154 13.83 -3.82 -30.48
N TYR A 155 14.79 -3.29 -31.24
CA TYR A 155 15.05 -3.70 -32.62
C TYR A 155 16.34 -4.55 -32.61
N GLY A 156 16.24 -5.89 -32.71
CA GLY A 156 17.41 -6.74 -32.95
C GLY A 156 17.48 -8.03 -32.12
N THR A 157 18.05 -9.08 -32.72
CA THR A 157 17.77 -10.51 -32.51
C THR A 157 18.47 -11.23 -31.34
N HIS A 158 19.03 -10.55 -30.34
CA HIS A 158 19.66 -11.24 -29.21
C HIS A 158 19.45 -10.48 -27.89
N SER A 159 18.70 -11.08 -26.96
CA SER A 159 18.30 -10.46 -25.70
C SER A 159 18.83 -11.22 -24.47
N TRP A 160 19.49 -10.48 -23.58
CA TRP A 160 19.64 -10.79 -22.15
C TRP A 160 19.11 -9.58 -21.38
N ILE A 161 18.02 -9.76 -20.62
CA ILE A 161 17.42 -8.70 -19.81
C ILE A 161 18.02 -8.75 -18.41
N PHE A 162 18.78 -7.73 -18.03
CA PHE A 162 19.13 -7.48 -16.63
C PHE A 162 18.13 -6.46 -16.06
N VAL A 163 17.21 -6.92 -15.21
CA VAL A 163 16.44 -6.03 -14.33
C VAL A 163 17.35 -5.66 -13.17
N ARG A 164 17.91 -4.45 -13.21
CA ARG A 164 18.62 -3.87 -12.06
C ARG A 164 17.62 -3.08 -11.23
N LEU A 165 17.15 -3.66 -10.13
CA LEU A 165 16.53 -2.89 -9.05
C LEU A 165 17.58 -1.90 -8.56
N LYS A 166 17.28 -0.59 -8.58
CA LYS A 166 18.11 0.38 -7.86
C LYS A 166 17.82 0.16 -6.38
N ASN A 167 18.90 -0.23 -5.68
CA ASN A 167 19.06 -0.57 -4.26
C ASN A 167 17.98 -0.06 -3.31
#